data_AF-A0A971D2U5-F1
#
_entry.id   AF-A0A971D2U5-F1
#
_cell.length_a   1.000
_cell.length_b   1.000
_cell.length_c   1.000
_cell.angle_alpha   90.00
_cell.angle_beta   90.00
_cell.angle_gamma   90.00
#
_symmetry.space_group_name_H-M   'P 1'
#
loop_
_entity.id
_entity.type
_entity.pdbx_description
1 polymer ?
#
loop_
_entity_poly.entity_id
_entity_poly.type
_entity_poly.pdbx_seq_one_letter_code
_entity_poly.pdbx_strand_id
1 'polypeptide(L)'
;MLAPRTTRRRSRPRTAALATAALLLAWLTLLGVTPCPDALASPTVEDLEAQARGVRREVARLDRRAAALTERYNAARSALDDLNVRLQEARRDLDRAQSELDAAQELRGARLSAMYKSDGLSVLDVLFNLGDIGEADTQLGYFRSIDAADQQTVTRIAAMEDDIRALTRQIDADRADALEKEMDLRERQAAIEDELAARRRLLADLDVRVKKLLAQQARLERAEAKRLAEAAGMDLATIHGTPAQIAVVRETMKYLGIPYVWAGATPSGGFDCSGLVLYVYAKFGVRFPHGATMQAHMGTPVPLSRAQPADLVFFGSPSFYHHVGIYIGNGLFIEAPHTGDVVKVSRLAGRGCSLICRYPIRLG
;
A
#
# COMPACT_ATOMS: atom_id res chain seq x y z
N MET A 1 -9.10 61.78 30.54
CA MET A 1 -9.06 62.86 29.54
C MET A 1 -8.53 62.30 28.24
N LEU A 2 -9.38 62.24 27.21
CA LEU A 2 -9.05 61.75 25.87
C LEU A 2 -8.24 62.79 25.09
N ALA A 3 -7.21 62.34 24.38
CA ALA A 3 -6.62 63.06 23.26
C ALA A 3 -6.39 62.07 22.09
N PRO A 4 -6.84 62.38 20.86
CA PRO A 4 -6.82 61.43 19.75
C PRO A 4 -5.46 61.44 19.02
N ARG A 5 -4.92 60.25 18.74
CA ARG A 5 -3.79 60.09 17.83
C ARG A 5 -4.29 59.76 16.43
N THR A 6 -4.05 60.70 15.52
CA THR A 6 -4.28 60.61 14.09
C THR A 6 -3.17 59.79 13.43
N THR A 7 -3.50 58.66 12.81
CA THR A 7 -2.60 57.97 11.87
C THR A 7 -3.28 57.72 10.52
N ARG A 8 -3.08 58.74 9.68
CA ARG A 8 -3.06 58.80 8.22
C ARG A 8 -3.11 57.45 7.47
N ARG A 9 -4.26 57.19 6.85
CA ARG A 9 -4.48 56.17 5.80
C ARG A 9 -3.63 56.53 4.57
N ARG A 10 -2.58 55.76 4.28
CA ARG A 10 -1.82 55.86 3.03
C ARG A 10 -2.39 54.88 2.01
N SER A 11 -3.10 55.41 1.02
CA SER A 11 -3.36 54.75 -0.26
C SER A 11 -2.06 54.65 -1.05
N ARG A 12 -1.76 53.47 -1.61
CA ARG A 12 -0.76 53.29 -2.67
C ARG A 12 -1.36 52.50 -3.84
N PRO A 13 -0.92 52.79 -5.08
CA PRO A 13 -1.71 52.60 -6.27
C PRO A 13 -1.47 51.24 -6.95
N ARG A 14 -2.49 50.79 -7.66
CA ARG A 14 -2.47 49.69 -8.63
C ARG A 14 -1.72 50.15 -9.88
N THR A 15 -0.47 49.74 -10.07
CA THR A 15 0.21 49.67 -11.39
C THR A 15 1.61 49.06 -11.22
N ALA A 16 1.71 47.74 -11.26
CA ALA A 16 2.96 47.02 -11.52
C ALA A 16 2.66 45.61 -12.03
N ALA A 17 1.74 45.53 -13.00
CA ALA A 17 1.70 44.46 -13.98
C ALA A 17 2.34 45.03 -15.24
N LEU A 18 3.15 44.23 -15.97
CA LEU A 18 3.90 44.57 -17.19
C LEU A 18 5.36 45.04 -16.95
N ALA A 19 6.22 44.19 -16.40
CA ALA A 19 7.68 44.39 -16.51
C ALA A 19 8.55 43.11 -16.38
N THR A 20 8.01 41.92 -16.67
CA THR A 20 8.82 40.67 -16.78
C THR A 20 8.41 39.79 -17.96
N ALA A 21 7.86 40.40 -19.02
CA ALA A 21 7.40 39.71 -20.23
C ALA A 21 8.29 39.97 -21.47
N ALA A 22 9.54 40.43 -21.29
CA ALA A 22 10.37 40.89 -22.40
C ALA A 22 11.84 40.43 -22.38
N LEU A 23 12.15 39.27 -21.75
CA LEU A 23 13.52 38.72 -21.72
C LEU A 23 13.65 37.22 -22.04
N LEU A 24 12.65 36.60 -22.66
CA LEU A 24 12.76 35.23 -23.20
C LEU A 24 12.16 35.10 -24.62
N LEU A 25 12.28 36.16 -25.43
CA LEU A 25 11.77 36.20 -26.81
C LEU A 25 12.89 36.28 -27.87
N ALA A 26 14.11 35.88 -27.53
CA ALA A 26 15.27 35.96 -28.43
C ALA A 26 16.13 34.68 -28.48
N TRP A 27 15.57 33.50 -28.23
CA TRP A 27 16.20 32.21 -28.54
C TRP A 27 15.19 31.29 -29.24
N LEU A 28 14.76 31.72 -30.42
CA LEU A 28 14.23 30.84 -31.45
C LEU A 28 15.26 30.81 -32.59
N THR A 29 15.40 29.67 -33.26
CA THR A 29 16.14 29.41 -34.51
C THR A 29 17.53 28.76 -34.41
N LEU A 30 17.62 27.52 -33.90
CA LEU A 30 18.47 26.47 -34.51
C LEU A 30 18.19 25.07 -33.94
N LEU A 31 17.10 24.43 -34.38
CA LEU A 31 16.91 22.96 -34.42
C LEU A 31 15.49 22.74 -34.93
N GLY A 32 15.37 22.21 -36.14
CA GLY A 32 14.09 21.93 -36.81
C GLY A 32 13.32 20.81 -36.12
N VAL A 33 12.71 21.10 -34.98
CA VAL A 33 11.71 20.23 -34.35
C VAL A 33 10.35 20.73 -34.78
N THR A 34 9.75 20.03 -35.73
CA THR A 34 8.32 20.15 -36.01
C THR A 34 7.54 19.80 -34.73
N PRO A 35 6.64 20.66 -34.22
CA PRO A 35 5.78 20.27 -33.11
C PRO A 35 4.85 19.16 -33.60
N CYS A 36 5.07 17.94 -33.11
CA CYS A 36 4.18 16.80 -33.32
C CYS A 36 2.87 17.10 -32.58
N PRO A 37 1.70 17.06 -33.24
CA PRO A 37 0.41 17.31 -32.60
C PRO A 37 -0.09 16.06 -31.87
N ASP A 38 0.64 15.59 -30.85
CA ASP A 38 0.22 14.46 -29.99
C ASP A 38 0.10 14.84 -28.50
N ALA A 39 -0.01 16.14 -28.20
CA ALA A 39 -0.29 16.60 -26.84
C ALA A 39 -1.77 16.95 -26.72
N LEU A 40 -2.58 15.95 -26.35
CA LEU A 40 -3.86 15.97 -25.60
C LEU A 40 -4.72 14.72 -25.91
N ALA A 41 -4.10 13.54 -26.11
CA ALA A 41 -4.86 12.30 -26.13
C ALA A 41 -5.38 12.00 -24.71
N SER A 42 -6.70 11.74 -24.58
CA SER A 42 -7.27 11.25 -23.32
C SER A 42 -6.59 9.94 -22.91
N PRO A 43 -6.31 9.72 -21.61
CA PRO A 43 -5.61 8.50 -21.17
C PRO A 43 -6.39 7.25 -21.56
N THR A 44 -5.70 6.26 -22.11
CA THR A 44 -6.29 4.96 -22.49
C THR A 44 -6.49 4.07 -21.26
N VAL A 45 -7.24 2.97 -21.43
CA VAL A 45 -7.39 1.95 -20.38
C VAL A 45 -6.02 1.38 -19.99
N GLU A 46 -5.15 1.11 -20.97
CA GLU A 46 -3.81 0.57 -20.72
C GLU A 46 -2.94 1.54 -19.91
N ASP A 47 -3.02 2.85 -20.21
CA ASP A 47 -2.31 3.89 -19.45
C ASP A 47 -2.75 3.94 -18.00
N LEU A 48 -4.06 3.90 -17.75
CA LEU A 48 -4.62 3.93 -16.40
C LEU A 48 -4.29 2.65 -15.62
N GLU A 49 -4.32 1.49 -16.28
CA GLU A 49 -3.91 0.23 -15.67
C GLU A 49 -2.40 0.21 -15.35
N ALA A 50 -1.56 0.79 -16.22
CA ALA A 50 -0.14 0.96 -15.96
C ALA A 50 0.11 1.88 -14.75
N GLN A 51 -0.62 3.00 -14.67
CA GLN A 51 -0.60 3.88 -13.50
C GLN A 51 -1.04 3.14 -12.23
N ALA A 52 -2.14 2.37 -12.28
CA ALA A 52 -2.63 1.59 -11.14
C ALA A 52 -1.61 0.54 -10.69
N ARG A 53 -0.92 -0.15 -11.62
CA ARG A 53 0.19 -1.05 -11.30
C ARG A 53 1.34 -0.32 -10.60
N GLY A 54 1.67 0.89 -11.03
CA GLY A 54 2.65 1.76 -10.37
C GLY A 54 2.26 2.08 -8.92
N VAL A 55 1.04 2.59 -8.72
CA VAL A 55 0.52 2.93 -7.38
C VAL A 55 0.47 1.70 -6.46
N ARG A 56 0.08 0.51 -6.97
CA ARG A 56 0.12 -0.74 -6.19
C ARG A 56 1.53 -1.09 -5.70
N ARG A 57 2.57 -0.87 -6.51
CA ARG A 57 3.96 -1.08 -6.10
C ARG A 57 4.39 -0.09 -5.01
N GLU A 58 3.95 1.15 -5.11
CA GLU A 58 4.22 2.17 -4.08
C GLU A 58 3.55 1.83 -2.76
N VAL A 59 2.27 1.42 -2.77
CA VAL A 59 1.54 0.95 -1.59
C VAL A 59 2.29 -0.21 -0.94
N ALA A 60 2.67 -1.23 -1.71
CA ALA A 60 3.42 -2.36 -1.16
C ALA A 60 4.78 -1.94 -0.54
N ARG A 61 5.45 -0.94 -1.12
CA ARG A 61 6.68 -0.37 -0.54
C ARG A 61 6.40 0.37 0.76
N LEU A 62 5.32 1.15 0.83
CA LEU A 62 4.91 1.88 2.02
C LEU A 62 4.48 0.93 3.14
N ASP A 63 3.73 -0.13 2.84
CA ASP A 63 3.34 -1.16 3.81
C ASP A 63 4.58 -1.83 4.45
N ARG A 64 5.62 -2.16 3.64
CA ARG A 64 6.88 -2.69 4.18
C ARG A 64 7.61 -1.69 5.09
N ARG A 65 7.59 -0.40 4.74
CA ARG A 65 8.20 0.65 5.57
C ARG A 65 7.42 0.85 6.87
N ALA A 66 6.09 0.81 6.82
CA ALA A 66 5.23 0.89 7.99
C ALA A 66 5.52 -0.28 8.95
N ALA A 67 5.55 -1.52 8.45
CA ALA A 67 5.89 -2.68 9.26
C ALA A 67 7.27 -2.56 9.93
N ALA A 68 8.30 -2.11 9.19
CA ALA A 68 9.62 -1.89 9.76
C ALA A 68 9.65 -0.77 10.83
N LEU A 69 8.82 0.26 10.71
CA LEU A 69 8.68 1.29 11.74
C LEU A 69 7.95 0.75 12.97
N THR A 70 6.90 -0.06 12.80
CA THR A 70 6.19 -0.72 13.91
C THR A 70 7.15 -1.58 14.73
N GLU A 71 8.00 -2.39 14.10
CA GLU A 71 9.01 -3.18 14.81
C GLU A 71 10.00 -2.31 15.59
N ARG A 72 10.46 -1.20 14.99
CA ARG A 72 11.34 -0.24 15.68
C ARG A 72 10.66 0.46 16.84
N TYR A 73 9.39 0.81 16.69
CA TYR A 73 8.57 1.40 17.76
C TYR A 73 8.40 0.42 18.92
N ASN A 74 8.04 -0.84 18.64
CA ASN A 74 7.92 -1.89 19.65
C ASN A 74 9.24 -2.11 20.40
N ALA A 75 10.37 -2.15 19.67
CA ALA A 75 11.69 -2.27 20.29
C ALA A 75 12.04 -1.06 21.16
N ALA A 76 11.74 0.16 20.72
CA ALA A 76 11.96 1.37 21.50
C ALA A 76 11.12 1.38 22.79
N ARG A 77 9.86 0.98 22.69
CA ARG A 77 8.95 0.87 23.84
C ARG A 77 9.43 -0.19 24.84
N SER A 78 9.87 -1.35 24.37
CA SER A 78 10.45 -2.38 25.24
C SER A 78 11.70 -1.87 25.97
N ALA A 79 12.59 -1.14 25.28
CA ALA A 79 13.77 -0.55 25.89
C ALA A 79 13.41 0.50 26.95
N LEU A 80 12.35 1.29 26.70
CA LEU A 80 11.84 2.26 27.67
C LEU A 80 11.28 1.56 28.93
N ASP A 81 10.55 0.46 28.76
CA ASP A 81 10.05 -0.35 29.87
C ASP A 81 11.19 -0.93 30.72
N ASP A 82 12.24 -1.44 30.09
CA ASP A 82 13.45 -1.92 30.77
C ASP A 82 14.14 -0.80 31.56
N LEU A 83 14.26 0.41 30.97
CA LEU A 83 14.83 1.59 31.64
C LEU A 83 13.98 2.02 32.84
N ASN A 84 12.65 1.97 32.73
CA ASN A 84 11.75 2.28 33.85
C ASN A 84 11.96 1.32 35.03
N VAL A 85 12.13 0.03 34.76
CA VAL A 85 12.41 -0.99 35.79
C VAL A 85 13.76 -0.72 36.45
N ARG A 86 14.83 -0.54 35.65
CA ARG A 86 16.18 -0.26 36.18
C ARG A 86 16.24 1.02 36.98
N LEU A 87 15.51 2.05 36.57
CA LEU A 87 15.41 3.31 37.31
C LEU A 87 14.75 3.09 38.68
N GLN A 88 13.70 2.28 38.74
CA GLN A 88 13.05 1.95 40.01
C GLN A 88 13.98 1.16 40.94
N GLU A 89 14.75 0.21 40.40
CA GLU A 89 15.75 -0.55 41.15
C GLU A 89 16.88 0.35 41.66
N ALA A 90 17.48 1.17 40.79
CA ALA A 90 18.55 2.10 41.16
C ALA A 90 18.12 3.09 42.25
N ARG A 91 16.86 3.57 42.20
CA ARG A 91 16.30 4.43 43.27
C ARG A 91 16.18 3.71 44.60
N ARG A 92 15.72 2.45 44.60
CA ARG A 92 15.66 1.64 45.84
C ARG A 92 17.05 1.37 46.42
N ASP A 93 18.03 1.12 45.56
CA ASP A 93 19.41 0.90 45.99
C ASP A 93 20.05 2.18 46.52
N LEU A 94 19.72 3.33 45.93
CA LEU A 94 20.14 4.63 46.44
C LEU A 94 19.58 4.90 47.85
N ASP A 95 18.28 4.68 48.05
CA ASP A 95 17.63 4.85 49.36
C ASP A 95 18.26 3.92 50.42
N ARG A 96 18.62 2.68 50.02
CA ARG A 96 19.32 1.74 50.90
C ARG A 96 20.74 2.22 51.23
N ALA A 97 21.52 2.63 50.23
CA ALA A 97 22.89 3.12 50.44
C ALA A 97 22.92 4.38 51.33
N GLN A 98 21.93 5.26 51.17
CA GLN A 98 21.72 6.42 52.05
C GLN A 98 21.48 6.00 53.50
N SER A 99 20.53 5.09 53.71
CA SER A 99 20.22 4.58 55.05
C SER A 99 21.43 3.88 55.70
N GLU A 100 22.20 3.11 54.92
CA GLU A 100 23.43 2.46 55.39
C GLU A 100 24.54 3.47 55.73
N LEU A 101 24.67 4.54 54.95
CA LEU A 101 25.64 5.60 55.20
C LEU A 101 25.32 6.32 56.51
N ASP A 102 24.06 6.72 56.69
CA ASP A 102 23.58 7.39 57.90
C ASP A 102 23.83 6.50 59.13
N ALA A 103 23.47 5.22 59.06
CA ALA A 103 23.72 4.26 60.15
C ALA A 103 25.21 4.07 60.46
N ALA A 104 26.07 4.02 59.44
CA ALA A 104 27.53 3.90 59.62
C ALA A 104 28.13 5.15 60.28
N GLN A 105 27.65 6.34 59.90
CA GLN A 105 28.06 7.61 60.51
C GLN A 105 27.60 7.72 61.96
N GLU A 106 26.35 7.34 62.25
CA GLU A 106 25.80 7.31 63.62
C GLU A 106 26.57 6.34 64.52
N LEU A 107 26.84 5.11 64.05
CA LEU A 107 27.57 4.11 64.82
C LEU A 107 28.99 4.59 65.16
N ARG A 108 29.69 5.17 64.17
CA ARG A 108 31.02 5.75 64.37
C ARG A 108 30.96 6.90 65.39
N GLY A 109 30.00 7.81 65.24
CA GLY A 109 29.82 8.94 66.16
C GLY A 109 29.48 8.50 67.59
N ALA A 110 28.61 7.50 67.74
CA ALA A 110 28.26 6.90 69.02
C ALA A 110 29.47 6.24 69.69
N ARG A 111 30.28 5.49 68.93
CA ARG A 111 31.50 4.84 69.43
C ARG A 111 32.54 5.87 69.87
N LEU A 112 32.79 6.91 69.06
CA LEU A 112 33.69 8.02 69.42
C LEU A 112 33.21 8.77 70.67
N SER A 113 31.90 9.02 70.77
CA SER A 113 31.29 9.65 71.96
C SER A 113 31.42 8.76 73.21
N ALA A 114 31.19 7.46 73.08
CA ALA A 114 31.36 6.51 74.17
C ALA A 114 32.81 6.44 74.65
N MET A 115 33.78 6.45 73.73
CA MET A 115 35.21 6.51 74.06
C MET A 115 35.60 7.79 74.82
N TYR A 116 34.96 8.92 74.51
CA TYR A 116 35.24 10.18 75.19
C TYR A 116 34.55 10.29 76.56
N LYS A 117 33.39 9.65 76.75
CA LYS A 117 32.50 9.84 77.91
C LYS A 117 32.43 8.65 78.89
N SER A 118 33.11 7.53 78.66
CA SER A 118 32.94 6.33 79.50
C SER A 118 33.50 6.50 80.92
N ASP A 119 32.66 6.23 81.92
CA ASP A 119 32.81 6.48 83.37
C ASP A 119 33.78 5.53 84.12
N GLY A 120 34.87 5.09 83.49
CA GLY A 120 35.81 4.17 84.16
C GLY A 120 37.23 4.09 83.60
N LEU A 121 37.45 4.50 82.35
CA LEU A 121 38.76 4.63 81.69
C LEU A 121 38.61 5.65 80.55
N SER A 122 38.45 6.94 80.89
CA SER A 122 38.49 8.01 79.88
C SER A 122 39.84 7.97 79.13
N VAL A 123 39.88 8.40 77.86
CA VAL A 123 41.16 8.70 77.17
C VAL A 123 42.02 9.66 78.02
N LEU A 124 41.36 10.55 78.77
CA LEU A 124 42.03 11.40 79.74
C LEU A 124 42.57 10.59 80.93
N ASP A 125 41.85 9.61 81.45
CA ASP A 125 42.33 8.74 82.55
C ASP A 125 43.51 7.87 82.13
N VAL A 126 43.50 7.31 80.91
CA VAL A 126 44.62 6.55 80.35
C VAL A 126 45.85 7.45 80.13
N LEU A 127 45.65 8.72 79.79
CA LEU A 127 46.71 9.71 79.62
C LEU A 127 47.27 10.24 80.96
N PHE A 128 46.43 10.34 81.99
CA PHE A 128 46.79 10.89 83.32
C PHE A 128 47.18 9.82 84.36
N ASN A 129 46.88 8.54 84.14
CA ASN A 129 47.33 7.44 85.00
C ASN A 129 48.77 7.01 84.62
N LEU A 130 49.75 7.79 85.09
CA LEU A 130 51.18 7.78 84.74
C LEU A 130 51.98 6.50 85.15
N GLY A 131 51.34 5.34 85.32
CA GLY A 131 51.96 4.13 85.86
C GLY A 131 52.44 3.08 84.84
N ASP A 132 51.75 2.92 83.70
CA ASP A 132 52.08 1.90 82.69
C ASP A 132 51.91 2.46 81.26
N ILE A 133 53.00 3.04 80.75
CA ILE A 133 53.04 3.70 79.43
C ILE A 133 52.89 2.67 78.29
N GLY A 134 53.16 1.38 78.52
CA GLY A 134 53.09 0.33 77.49
C GLY A 134 51.67 -0.17 77.23
N GLU A 135 50.86 -0.32 78.28
CA GLU A 135 49.44 -0.71 78.15
C GLU A 135 48.59 0.39 77.50
N ALA A 136 48.89 1.67 77.80
CA ALA A 136 48.22 2.83 77.20
C ALA A 136 48.42 2.92 75.68
N ASP A 137 49.63 2.66 75.18
CA ASP A 137 49.93 2.69 73.73
C ASP A 137 49.17 1.59 72.97
N THR A 138 49.09 0.40 73.56
CA THR A 138 48.38 -0.75 72.97
C THR A 138 46.88 -0.47 72.83
N GLN A 139 46.25 0.10 73.87
CA GLN A 139 44.83 0.47 73.83
C GLN A 139 44.55 1.62 72.86
N LEU A 140 45.37 2.67 72.86
CA LEU A 140 45.27 3.77 71.90
C LEU A 140 45.47 3.31 70.45
N GLY A 141 46.38 2.37 70.21
CA GLY A 141 46.56 1.73 68.91
C GLY A 141 45.32 0.97 68.45
N TYR A 142 44.70 0.18 69.33
CA TYR A 142 43.45 -0.53 69.02
C TYR A 142 42.31 0.44 68.65
N PHE A 143 42.15 1.53 69.41
CA PHE A 143 41.12 2.54 69.10
C PHE A 143 41.34 3.23 67.75
N ARG A 144 42.57 3.64 67.44
CA ARG A 144 42.92 4.21 66.14
C ARG A 144 42.63 3.22 65.01
N SER A 145 42.87 1.93 65.23
CA SER A 145 42.56 0.90 64.24
C SER A 145 41.05 0.77 63.99
N ILE A 146 40.21 0.89 65.03
CA ILE A 146 38.76 0.84 64.92
C ILE A 146 38.21 2.08 64.21
N ASP A 147 38.61 3.29 64.61
CA ASP A 147 38.16 4.52 63.93
C ASP A 147 38.61 4.53 62.46
N ALA A 148 39.83 4.05 62.16
CA ALA A 148 40.28 3.89 60.79
C ALA A 148 39.40 2.91 60.01
N ALA A 149 38.98 1.78 60.61
CA ALA A 149 38.08 0.81 59.97
C ALA A 149 36.65 1.37 59.77
N ASP A 150 36.12 2.11 60.76
CA ASP A 150 34.83 2.78 60.65
C ASP A 150 34.85 3.87 59.58
N GLN A 151 35.90 4.70 59.56
CA GLN A 151 36.10 5.72 58.55
C GLN A 151 36.20 5.09 57.16
N GLN A 152 36.95 3.99 57.00
CA GLN A 152 37.02 3.25 55.75
C GLN A 152 35.65 2.73 55.31
N THR A 153 34.82 2.25 56.24
CA THR A 153 33.46 1.78 55.95
C THR A 153 32.57 2.92 55.46
N VAL A 154 32.56 4.05 56.16
CA VAL A 154 31.80 5.26 55.76
C VAL A 154 32.25 5.74 54.38
N THR A 155 33.55 5.85 54.13
CA THR A 155 34.07 6.28 52.83
C THR A 155 33.69 5.32 51.70
N ARG A 156 33.71 4.02 51.95
CA ARG A 156 33.30 3.01 50.95
C ARG A 156 31.81 3.11 50.61
N ILE A 157 30.94 3.27 51.61
CA ILE A 157 29.49 3.40 51.39
C ILE A 157 29.18 4.73 50.68
N ALA A 158 29.81 5.83 51.09
CA ALA A 158 29.65 7.13 50.43
C ALA A 158 30.06 7.09 48.95
N ALA A 159 31.18 6.43 48.63
CA ALA A 159 31.59 6.23 47.24
C ALA A 159 30.55 5.41 46.45
N MET A 160 30.02 4.34 47.04
CA MET A 160 28.97 3.52 46.40
C MET A 160 27.66 4.30 46.20
N GLU A 161 27.26 5.14 47.15
CA GLU A 161 26.10 6.03 47.03
C GLU A 161 26.26 7.02 45.87
N ASP A 162 27.46 7.60 45.70
CA ASP A 162 27.76 8.51 44.61
C ASP A 162 27.76 7.82 43.24
N ASP A 163 28.27 6.58 43.17
CA ASP A 163 28.20 5.74 41.97
C ASP A 163 26.74 5.43 41.59
N ILE A 164 25.90 5.05 42.56
CA ILE A 164 24.47 4.79 42.34
C ILE A 164 23.73 6.07 41.91
N ARG A 165 24.06 7.22 42.49
CA ARG A 165 23.52 8.53 42.05
C ARG A 165 23.88 8.83 40.61
N ALA A 166 25.15 8.62 40.23
CA ALA A 166 25.60 8.84 38.87
C ALA A 166 24.86 7.91 37.88
N LEU A 167 24.74 6.63 38.22
CA LEU A 167 23.99 5.65 37.44
C LEU A 167 22.50 6.03 37.30
N THR A 168 21.86 6.46 38.38
CA THR A 168 20.45 6.89 38.37
C THR A 168 20.24 8.06 37.42
N ARG A 169 21.12 9.07 37.43
CA ARG A 169 21.06 10.21 36.50
C ARG A 169 21.27 9.78 35.05
N GLN A 170 22.18 8.83 34.81
CA GLN A 170 22.41 8.29 33.47
C GLN A 170 21.17 7.55 32.96
N ILE A 171 20.56 6.69 33.76
CA ILE A 171 19.33 5.97 33.37
C ILE A 171 18.19 6.97 33.11
N ASP A 172 18.04 8.02 33.93
CA ASP A 172 17.03 9.06 33.71
C ASP A 172 17.27 9.82 32.38
N ALA A 173 18.53 10.07 32.00
CA ALA A 173 18.87 10.68 30.70
C ALA A 173 18.59 9.72 29.53
N ASP A 174 19.04 8.46 29.61
CA ASP A 174 18.79 7.43 28.59
C ASP A 174 17.28 7.21 28.37
N ARG A 175 16.50 7.31 29.45
CA ARG A 175 15.02 7.25 29.41
C ARG A 175 14.42 8.44 28.67
N ALA A 176 14.95 9.65 28.85
CA ALA A 176 14.48 10.83 28.13
C ALA A 176 14.75 10.70 26.61
N ASP A 177 15.94 10.24 26.24
CA ASP A 177 16.31 9.99 24.85
C ASP A 177 15.44 8.88 24.22
N ALA A 178 15.14 7.82 24.98
CA ALA A 178 14.25 6.76 24.54
C ALA A 178 12.81 7.24 24.30
N LEU A 179 12.29 8.13 25.16
CA LEU A 179 10.98 8.76 24.98
C LEU A 179 10.93 9.64 23.72
N GLU A 180 11.95 10.46 23.49
CA GLU A 180 12.04 11.28 22.27
C GLU A 180 12.02 10.40 21.01
N LYS A 181 12.80 9.31 21.02
CA LYS A 181 12.85 8.35 19.93
C LYS A 181 11.52 7.64 19.71
N GLU A 182 10.79 7.27 20.78
CA GLU A 182 9.45 6.70 20.67
C GLU A 182 8.49 7.67 19.98
N MET A 183 8.53 8.96 20.36
CA MET A 183 7.70 10.00 19.77
C MET A 183 8.00 10.23 18.28
N ASP A 184 9.27 10.32 17.89
CA ASP A 184 9.69 10.45 16.48
C ASP A 184 9.24 9.24 15.64
N LEU A 185 9.38 8.01 16.18
CA LEU A 185 8.92 6.80 15.48
C LEU A 185 7.40 6.81 15.28
N ARG A 186 6.64 7.25 16.29
CA ARG A 186 5.19 7.38 16.21
C ARG A 186 4.76 8.42 15.17
N GLU A 187 5.41 9.57 15.13
CA GLU A 187 5.14 10.61 14.12
C GLU A 187 5.42 10.11 12.70
N ARG A 188 6.57 9.43 12.50
CA ARG A 188 6.91 8.82 11.20
C ARG A 188 5.92 7.74 10.80
N GLN A 189 5.41 6.95 11.75
CA GLN A 189 4.39 5.96 11.47
C GLN A 189 3.11 6.62 10.96
N ALA A 190 2.61 7.65 11.67
CA ALA A 190 1.42 8.39 11.26
C ALA A 190 1.57 8.99 9.85
N ALA A 191 2.73 9.57 9.53
CA ALA A 191 2.99 10.12 8.20
C ALA A 191 2.93 9.06 7.09
N ILE A 192 3.42 7.83 7.33
CA ILE A 192 3.32 6.74 6.37
C ILE A 192 1.87 6.25 6.23
N GLU A 193 1.12 6.19 7.32
CA GLU A 193 -0.30 5.81 7.31
C GLU A 193 -1.14 6.80 6.49
N ASP A 194 -0.87 8.10 6.63
CA ASP A 194 -1.51 9.15 5.81
C ASP A 194 -1.15 9.01 4.32
N GLU A 195 0.12 8.74 4.00
CA GLU A 195 0.54 8.50 2.62
C GLU A 195 -0.12 7.24 2.03
N LEU A 196 -0.21 6.16 2.82
CA LEU A 196 -0.93 4.94 2.43
C LEU A 196 -2.40 5.22 2.15
N ALA A 197 -3.07 6.00 3.00
CA ALA A 197 -4.46 6.39 2.80
C ALA A 197 -4.64 7.18 1.49
N ALA A 198 -3.74 8.13 1.20
CA ALA A 198 -3.76 8.90 -0.04
C ALA A 198 -3.56 8.01 -1.28
N ARG A 199 -2.57 7.10 -1.26
CA ARG A 199 -2.30 6.18 -2.39
C ARG A 199 -3.44 5.19 -2.63
N ARG A 200 -4.07 4.67 -1.56
CA ARG A 200 -5.23 3.78 -1.67
C ARG A 200 -6.44 4.50 -2.27
N ARG A 201 -6.69 5.77 -1.91
CA ARG A 201 -7.73 6.60 -2.54
C ARG A 201 -7.46 6.82 -4.03
N LEU A 202 -6.21 7.12 -4.41
CA LEU A 202 -5.84 7.25 -5.82
C LEU A 202 -6.09 5.96 -6.61
N LEU A 203 -5.74 4.80 -6.02
CA LEU A 203 -5.99 3.52 -6.67
C LEU A 203 -7.49 3.28 -6.91
N ALA A 204 -8.34 3.61 -5.94
CA ALA A 204 -9.79 3.51 -6.08
C ALA A 204 -10.34 4.44 -7.18
N ASP A 205 -9.82 5.68 -7.29
CA ASP A 205 -10.18 6.60 -8.38
C ASP A 205 -9.78 6.04 -9.75
N LEU A 206 -8.56 5.52 -9.88
CA LEU A 206 -8.08 4.90 -11.12
C LEU A 206 -8.96 3.73 -11.54
N ASP A 207 -9.35 2.85 -10.61
CA ASP A 207 -10.23 1.72 -10.90
C ASP A 207 -11.63 2.18 -11.39
N VAL A 208 -12.17 3.26 -10.81
CA VAL A 208 -13.43 3.87 -11.27
C VAL A 208 -13.28 4.44 -12.69
N ARG A 209 -12.17 5.12 -12.98
CA ARG A 209 -11.90 5.70 -14.30
C ARG A 209 -11.74 4.61 -15.37
N VAL A 210 -11.03 3.53 -15.07
CA VAL A 210 -10.91 2.36 -15.96
C VAL A 210 -12.29 1.79 -16.29
N LYS A 211 -13.12 1.52 -15.27
CA LYS A 211 -14.49 1.01 -15.48
C LYS A 211 -15.33 1.96 -16.34
N LYS A 212 -15.21 3.27 -16.13
CA LYS A 212 -15.93 4.28 -16.91
C LYS A 212 -15.51 4.28 -18.38
N LEU A 213 -14.21 4.20 -18.66
CA LEU A 213 -13.70 4.13 -20.04
C LEU A 213 -14.15 2.86 -20.75
N LEU A 214 -14.06 1.70 -20.09
CA LEU A 214 -14.55 0.43 -20.65
C LEU A 214 -16.05 0.49 -20.96
N ALA A 215 -16.86 1.06 -20.05
CA ALA A 215 -18.28 1.23 -20.30
C ALA A 215 -18.58 2.22 -21.46
N GLN A 216 -17.75 3.25 -21.64
CA GLN A 216 -17.86 4.17 -22.78
C GLN A 216 -17.48 3.47 -24.09
N GLN A 217 -16.40 2.70 -24.12
CA GLN A 217 -15.99 1.89 -25.27
C GLN A 217 -17.10 0.92 -25.68
N ALA A 218 -17.61 0.13 -24.75
CA ALA A 218 -18.72 -0.80 -24.99
C ALA A 218 -19.98 -0.10 -25.54
N ARG A 219 -20.28 1.14 -25.09
CA ARG A 219 -21.42 1.92 -25.62
C ARG A 219 -21.19 2.37 -27.07
N LEU A 220 -19.99 2.84 -27.39
CA LEU A 220 -19.62 3.25 -28.74
C LEU A 220 -19.65 2.05 -29.69
N GLU A 221 -19.06 0.92 -29.26
CA GLU A 221 -19.07 -0.32 -30.02
C GLU A 221 -20.48 -0.88 -30.19
N ARG A 222 -21.35 -0.79 -29.17
CA ARG A 222 -22.77 -1.14 -29.30
C ARG A 222 -23.50 -0.26 -30.30
N ALA A 223 -23.21 1.05 -30.31
CA ALA A 223 -23.79 1.97 -31.28
C ALA A 223 -23.30 1.69 -32.70
N GLU A 224 -22.00 1.40 -32.86
CA GLU A 224 -21.44 0.99 -34.14
C GLU A 224 -21.97 -0.36 -34.61
N ALA A 225 -22.09 -1.35 -33.72
CA ALA A 225 -22.69 -2.64 -34.00
C ALA A 225 -24.13 -2.49 -34.48
N LYS A 226 -24.91 -1.62 -33.82
CA LYS A 226 -26.28 -1.28 -34.25
C LYS A 226 -26.28 -0.61 -35.62
N ARG A 227 -25.41 0.38 -35.86
CA ARG A 227 -25.26 1.04 -37.16
C ARG A 227 -24.85 0.06 -38.26
N LEU A 228 -23.92 -0.85 -37.97
CA LEU A 228 -23.49 -1.88 -38.92
C LEU A 228 -24.61 -2.87 -39.20
N ALA A 229 -25.42 -3.23 -38.20
CA ALA A 229 -26.60 -4.06 -38.41
C ALA A 229 -27.67 -3.35 -39.26
N GLU A 230 -27.94 -2.06 -39.00
CA GLU A 230 -28.86 -1.22 -39.78
C GLU A 230 -28.36 -0.98 -41.21
N ALA A 231 -27.08 -0.62 -41.38
CA ALA A 231 -26.45 -0.38 -42.68
C ALA A 231 -26.22 -1.66 -43.48
N ALA A 232 -26.06 -2.81 -42.81
CA ALA A 232 -26.08 -4.11 -43.46
C ALA A 232 -27.46 -4.44 -44.04
N GLY A 233 -28.51 -3.64 -43.75
CA GLY A 233 -29.81 -3.76 -44.40
C GLY A 233 -30.32 -5.19 -44.41
N MET A 234 -30.07 -5.95 -43.35
CA MET A 234 -30.57 -7.31 -43.22
C MET A 234 -32.08 -7.23 -42.96
N ASP A 235 -32.82 -6.93 -44.01
CA ASP A 235 -34.14 -7.48 -44.16
C ASP A 235 -33.97 -8.99 -43.99
N LEU A 236 -34.58 -9.57 -42.97
CA LEU A 236 -34.56 -11.02 -42.73
C LEU A 236 -35.04 -11.81 -43.96
N ALA A 237 -35.72 -11.15 -44.91
CA ALA A 237 -36.08 -11.67 -46.22
C ALA A 237 -34.92 -11.84 -47.22
N THR A 238 -33.78 -11.18 -47.00
CA THR A 238 -32.58 -11.23 -47.89
C THR A 238 -31.49 -12.20 -47.41
N ILE A 239 -31.64 -12.81 -46.24
CA ILE A 239 -30.75 -13.89 -45.80
C ILE A 239 -31.05 -15.12 -46.65
N HIS A 240 -30.21 -15.39 -47.65
CA HIS A 240 -30.32 -16.57 -48.49
C HIS A 240 -29.82 -17.81 -47.75
N GLY A 241 -30.76 -18.58 -47.20
CA GLY A 241 -30.48 -19.84 -46.51
C GLY A 241 -31.74 -20.68 -46.34
N THR A 242 -31.58 -21.87 -45.78
CA THR A 242 -32.73 -22.70 -45.38
C THR A 242 -33.50 -22.04 -44.23
N PRO A 243 -34.77 -22.40 -44.00
CA PRO A 243 -35.52 -21.88 -42.85
C PRO A 243 -34.81 -22.07 -41.51
N ALA A 244 -34.09 -23.19 -41.32
CA ALA A 244 -33.29 -23.44 -40.12
C ALA A 244 -32.11 -22.47 -39.99
N GLN A 245 -31.39 -22.21 -41.09
CA GLN A 245 -30.26 -21.27 -41.11
C GLN A 245 -30.71 -19.85 -40.78
N ILE A 246 -31.82 -19.40 -41.40
CA ILE A 246 -32.41 -18.09 -41.15
C ILE A 246 -32.84 -17.98 -39.68
N ALA A 247 -33.42 -19.03 -39.10
CA ALA A 247 -33.83 -19.05 -37.70
C ALA A 247 -32.64 -18.92 -36.74
N VAL A 248 -31.52 -19.62 -36.99
CA VAL A 248 -30.28 -19.49 -36.20
C VAL A 248 -29.77 -18.05 -36.23
N VAL A 249 -29.70 -17.44 -37.41
CA VAL A 249 -29.22 -16.05 -37.53
C VAL A 249 -30.15 -15.08 -36.81
N ARG A 250 -31.47 -15.20 -37.01
CA ARG A 250 -32.46 -14.35 -36.34
C ARG A 250 -32.40 -14.50 -34.81
N GLU A 251 -32.20 -15.72 -34.32
CA GLU A 251 -32.02 -15.95 -32.90
C GLU A 251 -30.74 -15.30 -32.38
N THR A 252 -29.63 -15.44 -33.10
CA THR A 252 -28.35 -14.83 -32.73
C THR A 252 -28.42 -13.31 -32.65
N MET A 253 -29.15 -12.67 -33.59
CA MET A 253 -29.32 -11.22 -33.64
C MET A 253 -29.97 -10.62 -32.38
N LYS A 254 -30.78 -11.39 -31.64
CA LYS A 254 -31.39 -10.94 -30.38
C LYS A 254 -30.37 -10.63 -29.30
N TYR A 255 -29.15 -11.16 -29.43
CA TYR A 255 -28.09 -11.03 -28.45
C TYR A 255 -27.12 -9.89 -28.77
N LEU A 256 -27.29 -9.17 -29.88
CA LEU A 256 -26.48 -8.00 -30.21
C LEU A 256 -26.50 -6.96 -29.07
N GLY A 257 -25.32 -6.48 -28.70
CA GLY A 257 -25.11 -5.50 -27.64
C GLY A 257 -25.04 -6.08 -26.22
N ILE A 258 -25.14 -7.40 -26.05
CA ILE A 258 -24.87 -8.06 -24.75
C ILE A 258 -23.36 -8.03 -24.48
N PRO A 259 -22.90 -7.66 -23.28
CA PRO A 259 -21.47 -7.57 -22.97
C PRO A 259 -20.73 -8.90 -23.10
N TYR A 260 -19.47 -8.82 -23.51
CA TYR A 260 -18.55 -9.93 -23.38
C TYR A 260 -18.25 -10.22 -21.91
N VAL A 261 -18.34 -11.49 -21.52
CA VAL A 261 -17.90 -11.98 -20.20
C VAL A 261 -17.15 -13.29 -20.40
N TRP A 262 -15.93 -13.37 -19.86
CA TRP A 262 -15.12 -14.59 -19.91
C TRP A 262 -15.87 -15.78 -19.29
N ALA A 263 -15.91 -16.92 -19.99
CA ALA A 263 -16.72 -18.10 -19.64
C ALA A 263 -18.23 -17.84 -19.59
N GLY A 264 -18.70 -16.71 -20.13
CA GLY A 264 -20.12 -16.35 -20.20
C GLY A 264 -20.85 -17.17 -21.26
N ALA A 265 -22.04 -17.67 -20.91
CA ALA A 265 -22.87 -18.49 -21.81
C ALA A 265 -24.37 -18.19 -21.67
N THR A 266 -24.75 -17.02 -21.14
CA THR A 266 -26.16 -16.65 -20.93
C THR A 266 -26.44 -15.19 -21.26
N PRO A 267 -27.66 -14.82 -21.70
CA PRO A 267 -27.98 -13.43 -22.02
C PRO A 267 -27.86 -12.47 -20.83
N SER A 268 -28.17 -12.93 -19.61
CA SER A 268 -28.10 -12.12 -18.39
C SER A 268 -26.69 -12.03 -17.80
N GLY A 269 -25.88 -13.07 -17.97
CA GLY A 269 -24.51 -13.14 -17.48
C GLY A 269 -23.44 -12.68 -18.48
N GLY A 270 -23.82 -12.39 -19.72
CA GLY A 270 -22.90 -12.10 -20.81
C GLY A 270 -22.42 -13.35 -21.55
N PHE A 271 -21.73 -13.13 -22.67
CA PHE A 271 -21.24 -14.19 -23.54
C PHE A 271 -19.73 -14.08 -23.76
N ASP A 272 -19.02 -15.20 -23.84
CA ASP A 272 -17.78 -15.26 -24.63
C ASP A 272 -18.07 -15.83 -26.04
N CYS A 273 -17.06 -15.88 -26.89
CA CYS A 273 -17.21 -16.29 -28.29
C CYS A 273 -17.85 -17.68 -28.44
N SER A 274 -17.33 -18.67 -27.72
CA SER A 274 -17.84 -20.04 -27.75
C SER A 274 -19.14 -20.22 -26.96
N GLY A 275 -19.36 -19.41 -25.94
CA GLY A 275 -20.56 -19.33 -25.11
C GLY A 275 -21.77 -18.81 -25.89
N LEU A 276 -21.57 -17.83 -26.77
CA LEU A 276 -22.62 -17.39 -27.69
C LEU A 276 -23.05 -18.52 -28.63
N VAL A 277 -22.09 -19.21 -29.24
CA VAL A 277 -22.34 -20.32 -30.18
C VAL A 277 -23.09 -21.46 -29.48
N LEU A 278 -22.59 -21.94 -28.34
CA LEU A 278 -23.22 -23.06 -27.66
C LEU A 278 -24.65 -22.74 -27.21
N TYR A 279 -24.90 -21.51 -26.75
CA TYR A 279 -26.22 -21.07 -26.31
C TYR A 279 -27.23 -20.97 -27.46
N VAL A 280 -26.83 -20.41 -28.60
CA VAL A 280 -27.68 -20.31 -29.79
C VAL A 280 -27.96 -21.70 -30.37
N TYR A 281 -26.92 -22.50 -30.63
CA TYR A 281 -27.05 -23.77 -31.34
C TYR A 281 -27.78 -24.85 -30.53
N ALA A 282 -27.76 -24.77 -29.19
CA ALA A 282 -28.55 -25.64 -28.33
C ALA A 282 -30.06 -25.56 -28.64
N LYS A 283 -30.56 -24.41 -29.12
CA LYS A 283 -31.96 -24.21 -29.52
C LYS A 283 -32.31 -24.87 -30.86
N PHE A 284 -31.30 -25.24 -31.64
CA PHE A 284 -31.42 -25.83 -32.99
C PHE A 284 -30.86 -27.26 -33.04
N GLY A 285 -30.85 -27.94 -31.90
CA GLY A 285 -30.53 -29.36 -31.78
C GLY A 285 -29.03 -29.71 -31.81
N VAL A 286 -28.14 -28.72 -31.74
CA VAL A 286 -26.68 -28.94 -31.73
C VAL A 286 -26.11 -28.56 -30.36
N ARG A 287 -25.54 -29.52 -29.66
CA ARG A 287 -24.87 -29.30 -28.37
C ARG A 287 -23.37 -29.15 -28.58
N PHE A 288 -22.84 -28.03 -28.12
CA PHE A 288 -21.41 -27.76 -28.18
C PHE A 288 -20.77 -27.76 -26.80
N PRO A 289 -19.50 -28.19 -26.69
CA PRO A 289 -18.68 -27.86 -25.53
C PRO A 289 -18.37 -26.36 -25.50
N HIS A 290 -18.02 -25.85 -24.32
CA HIS A 290 -17.58 -24.47 -24.13
C HIS A 290 -16.10 -24.33 -24.54
N GLY A 291 -15.85 -24.14 -25.84
CA GLY A 291 -14.51 -23.85 -26.35
C GLY A 291 -14.41 -23.91 -27.88
N ALA A 292 -13.86 -22.87 -28.50
CA ALA A 292 -13.82 -22.70 -29.95
C ALA A 292 -13.10 -23.84 -30.69
N THR A 293 -11.96 -24.32 -30.16
CA THR A 293 -11.20 -25.43 -30.78
C THR A 293 -12.01 -26.73 -30.82
N MET A 294 -12.72 -27.07 -29.74
CA MET A 294 -13.55 -28.27 -29.70
C MET A 294 -14.75 -28.14 -30.63
N GLN A 295 -15.37 -26.95 -30.68
CA GLN A 295 -16.48 -26.67 -31.60
C GLN A 295 -16.04 -26.84 -33.06
N ALA A 296 -14.85 -26.35 -33.43
CA ALA A 296 -14.31 -26.46 -34.79
C ALA A 296 -14.19 -27.92 -35.26
N HIS A 297 -13.79 -28.83 -34.37
CA HIS A 297 -13.62 -30.26 -34.69
C HIS A 297 -14.93 -31.05 -34.80
N MET A 298 -16.07 -30.47 -34.40
CA MET A 298 -17.37 -31.14 -34.49
C MET A 298 -18.11 -30.88 -35.82
N GLY A 299 -17.57 -30.00 -36.67
CA GLY A 299 -18.24 -29.53 -37.88
C GLY A 299 -17.63 -30.08 -39.17
N THR A 300 -18.33 -29.89 -40.28
CA THR A 300 -17.82 -30.21 -41.62
C THR A 300 -17.18 -28.96 -42.22
N PRO A 301 -15.88 -28.97 -42.58
CA PRO A 301 -15.22 -27.83 -43.21
C PRO A 301 -15.88 -27.41 -44.53
N VAL A 302 -16.01 -26.10 -44.74
CA VAL A 302 -16.60 -25.49 -45.94
C VAL A 302 -15.69 -24.35 -46.42
N PRO A 303 -15.39 -24.23 -47.72
CA PRO A 303 -14.66 -23.07 -48.23
C PRO A 303 -15.52 -21.80 -48.14
N LEU A 304 -14.90 -20.63 -47.97
CA LEU A 304 -15.61 -19.34 -47.86
C LEU A 304 -16.59 -19.09 -49.02
N SER A 305 -16.27 -19.52 -50.24
CA SER A 305 -17.14 -19.42 -51.42
C SER A 305 -18.44 -20.24 -51.32
N ARG A 306 -18.51 -21.20 -50.40
CA ARG A 306 -19.69 -22.03 -50.10
C ARG A 306 -20.25 -21.78 -48.70
N ALA A 307 -19.72 -20.80 -47.97
CA ALA A 307 -20.20 -20.45 -46.64
C ALA A 307 -21.65 -19.98 -46.74
N GLN A 308 -22.50 -20.54 -45.88
CA GLN A 308 -23.93 -20.26 -45.79
C GLN A 308 -24.26 -19.70 -44.41
N PRO A 309 -25.34 -18.93 -44.27
CA PRO A 309 -25.81 -18.49 -42.97
C PRO A 309 -25.90 -19.67 -41.99
N ALA A 310 -25.50 -19.45 -40.74
CA ALA A 310 -25.34 -20.45 -39.70
C ALA A 310 -24.18 -21.46 -39.88
N ASP A 311 -23.22 -21.19 -40.78
CA ASP A 311 -21.89 -21.78 -40.65
C ASP A 311 -21.10 -21.04 -39.55
N LEU A 312 -20.19 -21.72 -38.86
CA LEU A 312 -19.32 -21.09 -37.86
C LEU A 312 -17.98 -20.72 -38.48
N VAL A 313 -17.51 -19.52 -38.20
CA VAL A 313 -16.20 -19.00 -38.63
C VAL A 313 -15.23 -19.06 -37.46
N PHE A 314 -14.04 -19.62 -37.67
CA PHE A 314 -13.03 -19.83 -36.64
C PHE A 314 -11.73 -19.13 -36.99
N PHE A 315 -11.04 -18.62 -35.96
CA PHE A 315 -9.78 -17.90 -36.07
C PHE A 315 -8.71 -18.58 -35.24
N GLY A 316 -7.52 -18.76 -35.84
CA GLY A 316 -6.38 -19.42 -35.21
C GLY A 316 -5.68 -20.37 -36.16
N SER A 317 -5.44 -21.60 -35.69
CA SER A 317 -4.73 -22.65 -36.42
C SER A 317 -5.43 -23.99 -36.21
N PRO A 318 -5.16 -25.01 -37.06
CA PRO A 318 -5.75 -26.34 -36.91
C PRO A 318 -5.57 -26.98 -35.52
N SER A 319 -4.49 -26.66 -34.81
CA SER A 319 -4.23 -27.16 -33.45
C SER A 319 -4.89 -26.32 -32.34
N PHE A 320 -5.22 -25.06 -32.62
CA PHE A 320 -5.78 -24.13 -31.63
C PHE A 320 -6.52 -22.97 -32.30
N TYR A 321 -7.84 -22.98 -32.14
CA TYR A 321 -8.73 -21.87 -32.48
C TYR A 321 -9.05 -21.08 -31.22
N HIS A 322 -8.72 -19.80 -31.24
CA HIS A 322 -8.87 -18.88 -30.10
C HIS A 322 -10.18 -18.08 -30.15
N HIS A 323 -10.85 -18.05 -31.31
CA HIS A 323 -12.08 -17.30 -31.49
C HIS A 323 -13.04 -17.97 -32.48
N VAL A 324 -14.34 -17.76 -32.29
CA VAL A 324 -15.42 -18.27 -33.13
C VAL A 324 -16.54 -17.24 -33.27
N GLY A 325 -17.23 -17.25 -34.42
CA GLY A 325 -18.47 -16.52 -34.61
C GLY A 325 -19.41 -17.20 -35.59
N ILE A 326 -20.63 -16.67 -35.71
CA ILE A 326 -21.72 -17.25 -36.51
C ILE A 326 -21.84 -16.48 -37.82
N TYR A 327 -21.56 -17.12 -38.96
CA TYR A 327 -21.65 -16.52 -40.28
C TYR A 327 -23.10 -16.20 -40.63
N ILE A 328 -23.32 -15.02 -41.21
CA ILE A 328 -24.66 -14.53 -41.55
C ILE A 328 -24.81 -14.20 -43.05
N GLY A 329 -23.79 -14.50 -43.86
CA GLY A 329 -23.76 -14.20 -45.30
C GLY A 329 -22.97 -12.94 -45.64
N ASN A 330 -22.69 -12.73 -46.93
CA ASN A 330 -22.04 -11.52 -47.47
C ASN A 330 -20.72 -11.13 -46.80
N GLY A 331 -19.93 -12.11 -46.33
CA GLY A 331 -18.69 -11.84 -45.61
C GLY A 331 -18.87 -11.27 -44.20
N LEU A 332 -20.08 -11.35 -43.64
CA LEU A 332 -20.42 -10.87 -42.30
C LEU A 332 -20.63 -12.04 -41.34
N PHE A 333 -20.43 -11.78 -40.06
CA PHE A 333 -20.70 -12.74 -38.99
C PHE A 333 -21.01 -12.04 -37.66
N ILE A 334 -21.63 -12.75 -36.73
CA ILE A 334 -21.89 -12.28 -35.36
C ILE A 334 -20.89 -12.93 -34.40
N GLU A 335 -20.34 -12.13 -33.48
CA GLU A 335 -19.33 -12.59 -32.51
C GLU A 335 -19.47 -11.90 -31.15
N ALA A 336 -18.88 -12.51 -30.12
CA ALA A 336 -18.54 -11.88 -28.85
C ALA A 336 -17.00 -11.85 -28.73
N PRO A 337 -16.33 -10.71 -28.99
CA PRO A 337 -14.89 -10.71 -29.33
C PRO A 337 -13.95 -10.76 -28.12
N HIS A 338 -14.08 -9.86 -27.14
CA HIS A 338 -13.22 -9.81 -25.95
C HIS A 338 -13.81 -8.94 -24.83
N THR A 339 -13.21 -9.02 -23.64
CA THR A 339 -13.55 -8.17 -22.49
C THR A 339 -13.55 -6.69 -22.88
N GLY A 340 -14.58 -5.96 -22.44
CA GLY A 340 -14.76 -4.54 -22.76
C GLY A 340 -15.62 -4.27 -24.00
N ASP A 341 -15.96 -5.32 -24.76
CA ASP A 341 -16.77 -5.24 -25.98
C ASP A 341 -18.13 -5.94 -25.82
N VAL A 342 -18.91 -5.99 -26.88
CA VAL A 342 -20.26 -6.56 -26.92
C VAL A 342 -20.43 -7.55 -28.07
N VAL A 343 -21.49 -8.35 -28.00
CA VAL A 343 -21.93 -9.16 -29.15
C VAL A 343 -22.26 -8.22 -30.32
N LYS A 344 -21.60 -8.40 -31.46
CA LYS A 344 -21.73 -7.48 -32.61
C LYS A 344 -21.64 -8.18 -33.96
N VAL A 345 -22.13 -7.49 -35.00
CA VAL A 345 -21.90 -7.88 -36.40
C VAL A 345 -20.55 -7.33 -36.82
N SER A 346 -19.72 -8.18 -37.42
CA SER A 346 -18.39 -7.84 -37.90
C SER A 346 -18.14 -8.38 -39.30
N ARG A 347 -17.13 -7.80 -39.98
CA ARG A 347 -16.68 -8.25 -41.30
C ARG A 347 -15.61 -9.33 -41.17
N LEU A 348 -15.63 -10.32 -42.07
CA LEU A 348 -14.56 -11.33 -42.21
C LEU A 348 -13.33 -10.77 -42.93
N ALA A 349 -13.54 -9.85 -43.87
CA ALA A 349 -12.45 -9.25 -44.65
C ALA A 349 -11.40 -8.63 -43.72
N GLY A 350 -10.12 -8.96 -43.95
CA GLY A 350 -9.00 -8.47 -43.16
C GLY A 350 -8.79 -9.11 -41.79
N ARG A 351 -9.61 -10.08 -41.37
CA ARG A 351 -9.53 -10.68 -40.03
C ARG A 351 -8.92 -12.09 -39.96
N GLY A 352 -8.49 -12.64 -41.10
CA GLY A 352 -7.75 -13.90 -41.14
C GLY A 352 -8.54 -15.15 -40.73
N CYS A 353 -9.81 -15.24 -41.17
CA CYS A 353 -10.64 -16.44 -40.94
C CYS A 353 -9.91 -17.70 -41.42
N SER A 354 -9.69 -18.64 -40.49
CA SER A 354 -8.80 -19.79 -40.68
C SER A 354 -9.55 -21.05 -41.07
N LEU A 355 -10.80 -21.18 -40.60
CA LEU A 355 -11.68 -22.32 -40.89
C LEU A 355 -13.14 -21.88 -40.85
N ILE A 356 -13.96 -22.47 -41.71
CA ILE A 356 -15.42 -22.35 -41.65
C ILE A 356 -16.01 -23.75 -41.58
N CYS A 357 -16.91 -23.98 -40.64
CA CYS A 357 -17.56 -25.29 -40.48
C CYS A 357 -19.08 -25.19 -40.53
N ARG A 358 -19.70 -26.20 -41.14
CA ARG A 358 -21.14 -26.41 -41.16
C ARG A 358 -21.56 -27.48 -40.17
N TYR A 359 -22.73 -27.29 -39.56
CA TYR A 359 -23.29 -28.18 -38.56
C TYR A 359 -24.73 -28.58 -38.90
N PRO A 360 -25.17 -29.79 -38.52
CA PRO A 360 -26.52 -30.27 -38.79
C PRO A 360 -27.54 -29.62 -37.83
N ILE A 361 -28.08 -28.47 -38.22
CA ILE A 361 -29.13 -27.76 -37.47
C ILE A 361 -30.53 -28.32 -37.78
N ARG A 362 -31.41 -28.33 -36.79
CA ARG A 362 -32.81 -28.77 -36.91
C ARG A 362 -33.76 -27.69 -36.39
N LEU A 363 -34.89 -27.51 -37.05
CA LEU A 363 -36.03 -26.79 -36.47
C LEU A 363 -36.72 -27.74 -35.49
N GLY A 364 -36.89 -27.28 -34.25
CA GLY A 364 -37.59 -28.01 -33.20
C GLY A 364 -39.10 -28.00 -33.39
#